data_AF-A0A9D1T5Q4-F1
#
_entry.id   AF-A0A9D1T5Q4-F1
#
_cell.length_a   1.000
_cell.length_b   1.000
_cell.length_c   1.000
_cell.angle_alpha   90.00
_cell.angle_beta   90.00
_cell.angle_gamma   90.00
#
_symmetry.space_group_name_H-M   'P 1'
#
loop_
_entity.id
_entity.type
_entity.pdbx_description
1 polymer ?
#
loop_
_entity_poly.entity_id
_entity_poly.type
_entity_poly.pdbx_seq_one_letter_code
_entity_poly.pdbx_strand_id
1 'polypeptide(L)' 'MCQAIQEMIQEGYQEGRQQGFLQGEISGQKNGIRLMKRIYRLQAAGADRKEIAKACGICPEKLDIILEDETQ' A
#
# COMPACT_ATOMS: atom_id res chain seq x y z
N MET A 1 4.40 -21.55 34.69
CA MET A 1 5.12 -20.43 34.05
C MET A 1 4.93 -19.21 34.95
N CYS A 2 5.97 -18.44 35.26
CA CYS A 2 5.85 -17.29 36.16
C CYS A 2 5.03 -16.17 35.48
N GLN A 3 4.20 -15.46 36.23
CA GLN A 3 3.34 -14.39 35.73
C GLN A 3 4.12 -13.30 34.98
N ALA A 4 5.30 -12.94 35.49
CA ALA A 4 6.21 -11.99 34.84
C ALA A 4 6.68 -12.43 33.44
N ILE A 5 6.83 -13.74 33.21
CA ILE A 5 7.19 -14.27 31.88
C ILE A 5 6.01 -14.16 30.93
N GLN A 6 4.78 -14.39 31.42
CA GLN A 6 3.57 -14.26 30.60
C GLN A 6 3.29 -12.80 30.22
N GLU A 7 3.54 -11.86 31.13
CA GLU A 7 3.43 -10.42 30.88
C GLU A 7 4.45 -9.96 29.83
N MET A 8 5.73 -10.32 29.99
CA MET A 8 6.77 -10.00 29.01
C MET A 8 6.49 -10.58 27.61
N ILE A 9 5.94 -11.80 27.54
CA ILE A 9 5.53 -12.40 26.26
C ILE A 9 4.38 -11.61 25.63
N GLN A 10 3.36 -11.22 26.40
CA GLN A 10 2.22 -10.45 25.90
C GLN A 10 2.64 -9.05 25.42
N GLU A 11 3.51 -8.38 26.16
CA GLU A 11 4.08 -7.09 25.76
C GLU A 11 4.83 -7.20 24.43
N GLY A 12 5.71 -8.19 24.29
CA GLY A 12 6.44 -8.43 23.04
C GLY A 12 5.51 -8.69 21.84
N TYR A 13 4.41 -9.42 22.04
CA TYR A 13 3.40 -9.62 20.99
C TYR A 13 2.67 -8.33 20.61
N GLN A 14 2.35 -7.48 21.60
CA GLN A 14 1.67 -6.20 21.35
C GLN A 14 2.59 -5.24 20.61
N GLU A 15 3.84 -5.09 21.07
CA GLU A 15 4.84 -4.25 20.42
C GLU A 15 5.12 -4.72 18.98
N GLY A 16 5.30 -6.03 18.78
CA GLY A 16 5.51 -6.60 17.45
C GLY A 16 4.35 -6.32 16.49
N ARG A 17 3.10 -6.40 16.98
CA ARG A 17 1.92 -6.05 16.18
C ARG A 17 1.87 -4.57 15.84
N GLN A 18 2.17 -3.68 16.79
CA GLN A 18 2.20 -2.25 16.54
C GLN A 18 3.28 -1.86 15.53
N GLN A 19 4.49 -2.39 15.68
CA GLN A 19 5.58 -2.15 14.75
C GLN A 19 5.26 -2.68 13.35
N GLY A 20 4.70 -3.89 13.26
CA GLY A 20 4.25 -4.47 11.99
C GLY A 20 3.19 -3.62 11.29
N PHE A 21 2.22 -3.10 12.05
CA PHE A 21 1.20 -2.20 11.51
C PHE A 21 1.81 -0.91 10.96
N LEU A 22 2.64 -0.23 11.76
CA LEU A 22 3.29 1.02 11.36
C LEU A 22 4.19 0.84 10.12
N GLN A 23 4.96 -0.25 10.09
CA GLN A 23 5.83 -0.54 8.95
C GLN A 23 5.00 -0.88 7.69
N GLY A 24 3.89 -1.60 7.86
CA GLY A 24 2.92 -1.87 6.80
C GLY A 24 2.33 -0.59 6.23
N GLU A 25 1.92 0.35 7.09
CA GLU A 25 1.36 1.64 6.70
C GLU A 25 2.39 2.49 5.93
N ILE A 26 3.60 2.63 6.46
CA ILE A 26 4.68 3.41 5.82
C ILE A 26 5.04 2.81 4.44
N SER A 27 5.16 1.49 4.36
CA SER A 27 5.45 0.79 3.11
C SER A 27 4.31 0.96 2.11
N GLY A 28 3.06 0.81 2.58
CA GLY A 28 1.85 1.01 1.80
C GLY A 28 1.77 2.40 1.18
N GLN A 29 1.96 3.45 1.99
CA GLN A 29 1.96 4.83 1.53
C GLN A 29 3.03 5.08 0.46
N LYS A 30 4.28 4.64 0.70
CA LYS A 30 5.38 4.80 -0.26
C LYS A 30 5.10 4.07 -1.58
N ASN A 31 4.56 2.86 -1.51
CA ASN A 31 4.23 2.06 -2.69
C ASN A 31 3.07 2.69 -3.48
N GLY A 32 2.04 3.19 -2.79
CA GLY A 32 0.93 3.91 -3.40
C GLY A 32 1.37 5.15 -4.16
N ILE A 33 2.19 6.01 -3.53
CA ILE A 33 2.74 7.21 -4.18
C ILE A 33 3.56 6.84 -5.43
N ARG A 34 4.38 5.79 -5.34
CA ARG A 34 5.20 5.34 -6.48
C ARG A 34 4.33 4.81 -7.62
N LEU A 35 3.31 4.03 -7.31
CA LEU A 35 2.37 3.49 -8.28
C LEU A 35 1.64 4.62 -9.00
N MET A 36 1.09 5.57 -8.26
CA MET A 36 0.36 6.73 -8.80
C MET A 36 1.25 7.57 -9.72
N LYS A 37 2.49 7.88 -9.30
CA LYS A 37 3.47 8.59 -10.15
C LYS A 37 3.76 7.87 -11.46
N ARG A 38 3.80 6.54 -11.44
CA ARG A 38 4.04 5.74 -12.65
C ARG A 38 2.83 5.77 -13.59
N ILE A 39 1.62 5.64 -13.04
CA ILE A 39 0.36 5.72 -13.79
C ILE A 39 0.26 7.06 -14.52
N TYR A 40 0.38 8.18 -13.81
CA TYR A 40 0.29 9.50 -14.44
C TYR A 40 1.39 9.77 -15.46
N ARG A 41 2.60 9.24 -15.23
CA ARG A 41 3.68 9.35 -16.23
C ARG A 41 3.34 8.63 -17.53
N LEU A 42 2.78 7.43 -17.44
CA LEU A 42 2.39 6.65 -18.63
C LEU A 42 1.19 7.29 -19.33
N GLN A 43 0.22 7.79 -18.57
CA GLN A 43 -0.91 8.54 -19.10
C GLN A 43 -0.46 9.81 -19.84
N ALA A 44 0.45 10.59 -19.24
CA ALA A 44 1.03 11.77 -19.88
C ALA A 44 1.85 11.44 -21.14
N ALA A 45 2.38 10.21 -21.24
CA ALA A 45 3.03 9.70 -22.44
C ALA A 45 2.05 9.18 -23.50
N GLY A 46 0.73 9.22 -23.24
CA GLY A 46 -0.31 8.79 -24.18
C GLY A 46 -0.60 7.29 -24.17
N ALA A 47 -0.10 6.53 -23.18
CA ALA A 47 -0.41 5.11 -23.06
C ALA A 47 -1.89 4.89 -22.77
N ASP A 48 -2.47 3.82 -23.32
CA ASP A 48 -3.87 3.48 -23.07
C ASP A 48 -4.07 2.79 -21.70
N ARG A 49 -5.33 2.66 -21.25
CA ARG A 49 -5.63 2.06 -19.93
C ARG A 49 -5.13 0.62 -19.80
N LYS A 50 -5.17 -0.20 -20.86
CA LYS A 50 -4.70 -1.59 -20.81
C LYS A 50 -3.18 -1.65 -20.69
N GLU A 51 -2.48 -0.80 -21.41
CA GLU A 51 -1.03 -0.66 -21.34
C GLU A 51 -0.57 -0.19 -19.97
N ILE A 52 -1.25 0.82 -19.40
CA ILE A 52 -0.98 1.33 -18.05
C ILE A 52 -1.20 0.24 -16.99
N ALA A 53 -2.34 -0.46 -17.03
CA ALA A 53 -2.66 -1.53 -16.08
C ALA A 53 -1.61 -2.65 -16.13
N LYS A 54 -1.26 -3.11 -17.34
CA LYS A 54 -0.22 -4.11 -17.57
C LYS A 54 1.15 -3.65 -17.08
N ALA A 55 1.56 -2.43 -17.40
CA ALA A 55 2.86 -1.89 -17.00
C ALA A 55 2.95 -1.71 -15.47
N CYS A 56 1.85 -1.34 -14.83
CA CYS A 56 1.78 -1.12 -13.38
C CYS A 56 1.49 -2.39 -12.59
N GLY A 57 1.17 -3.51 -13.25
CA GLY A 57 0.89 -4.79 -12.60
C GLY A 57 -0.40 -4.77 -11.77
N ILE A 58 -1.39 -3.98 -12.18
CA ILE A 58 -2.67 -3.85 -11.50
C ILE A 58 -3.81 -4.27 -12.43
N CYS A 59 -4.92 -4.71 -11.84
CA CYS A 59 -6.13 -4.97 -12.60
C CYS A 59 -6.74 -3.66 -13.12
N PRO A 60 -7.45 -3.68 -14.27
CA PRO A 60 -8.11 -2.50 -14.82
C PRO A 60 -9.02 -1.78 -13.82
N GLU A 61 -9.76 -2.52 -13.00
CA GLU A 61 -10.69 -1.96 -12.01
C GLU A 61 -9.95 -1.13 -10.96
N LYS A 62 -8.73 -1.55 -10.56
CA LYS A 62 -7.89 -0.78 -9.65
C LYS A 62 -7.31 0.46 -10.31
N LEU A 63 -7.02 0.38 -11.61
CA LEU A 63 -6.58 1.56 -12.36
C LEU A 63 -7.71 2.60 -12.45
N ASP A 64 -8.94 2.15 -12.66
CA ASP A 64 -10.10 3.03 -12.71
C ASP A 64 -10.29 3.73 -11.36
N ILE A 65 -10.23 3.03 -10.22
CA ILE A 65 -10.28 3.67 -8.89
C ILE A 65 -9.17 4.72 -8.68
N ILE A 66 -7.97 4.50 -9.21
CA ILE A 66 -6.86 5.45 -9.06
C ILE A 66 -7.04 6.69 -9.95
N LEU A 67 -7.67 6.52 -11.12
CA LEU A 67 -7.90 7.59 -12.10
C LEU A 67 -9.23 8.32 -11.90
N GLU A 68 -10.20 7.71 -11.22
CA GLU A 68 -11.42 8.33 -10.77
C GLU A 68 -11.05 9.29 -9.62
N ASP A 69 -10.87 10.56 -9.97
CA ASP A 69 -10.75 11.64 -9.00
C ASP A 69 -11.97 11.59 -8.06
N GLU A 70 -11.73 11.46 -6.75
CA GLU A 70 -12.68 11.94 -5.73
C GLU A 70 -12.70 13.49 -5.76
N THR A 71 -12.97 14.10 -6.91
CA THR A 71 -13.49 15.47 -6.96
C THR A 71 -14.98 15.41 -6.59
N GLN A 72 -15.24 15.45 -5.29
CA GLN A 72 -16.43 16.09 -4.72
C GLN A 72 -16.02 17.35 -3.98
#